data_AF-A0A933G098-F1
#
_entry.id   AF-A0A933G098-F1
#
_cell.length_a   1.000
_cell.length_b   1.000
_cell.length_c   1.000
_cell.angle_alpha   90.00
_cell.angle_beta   90.00
_cell.angle_gamma   90.00
#
_symmetry.space_group_name_H-M   'P 1'
#
loop_
_entity.id
_entity.type
_entity.pdbx_description
1 polymer ?
#
loop_
_entity_poly.entity_id
_entity_poly.type
_entity_poly.pdbx_seq_one_letter_code
_entity_poly.pdbx_strand_id
1 'polypeptide(L)'
;MMNSALRRYLSLLEVWYDRDHYRFFFPVRQKDYERIVLYRSLNRKRTRRKVVWRPKRRSTGEAKNFWWHIAAGLRFHQMANLEWCLSIRPERHITTDGVNPLPSEQIGRRVTRLKARMYNDLYLKEVNFWKEYLAQGKPRIILDFGNQSAILAAKLITVSIKWPGIPNDNKPFRNDVSEEDLFTSAELAEAMEGEAIDWDELEEEVIEDEE
;
A
#
# COMPACT_ATOMS: atom_id res chain seq x y z
N MET A 1 11.21 14.44 -6.40
CA MET A 1 10.07 14.28 -7.34
C MET A 1 9.31 12.96 -7.12
N MET A 2 9.90 11.79 -7.38
CA MET A 2 9.18 10.49 -7.35
C MET A 2 8.48 10.13 -6.03
N ASN A 3 9.15 10.31 -4.89
CA ASN A 3 8.53 10.07 -3.58
C ASN A 3 7.46 11.10 -3.20
N SER A 4 7.42 12.26 -3.85
CA SER A 4 6.37 13.28 -3.63
C SER A 4 5.11 12.91 -4.40
N ALA A 5 5.22 12.55 -5.68
CA ALA A 5 4.06 12.09 -6.45
C ALA A 5 3.50 10.78 -5.89
N LEU A 6 4.34 9.88 -5.36
CA LEU A 6 3.85 8.72 -4.65
C LEU A 6 2.94 9.10 -3.47
N ARG A 7 3.26 10.18 -2.73
CA ARG A 7 2.40 10.67 -1.64
C ARG A 7 1.09 11.22 -2.17
N ARG A 8 1.13 12.04 -3.23
CA ARG A 8 -0.08 12.58 -3.87
C ARG A 8 -0.97 11.46 -4.39
N TYR A 9 -0.39 10.52 -5.13
CA TYR A 9 -1.08 9.34 -5.64
C TYR A 9 -1.75 8.54 -4.51
N LEU A 10 -1.04 8.31 -3.41
CA LEU A 10 -1.60 7.62 -2.24
C LEU A 10 -2.66 8.44 -1.52
N SER A 11 -2.58 9.77 -1.56
CA SER A 11 -3.62 10.67 -1.05
C SER A 11 -4.93 10.48 -1.79
N LEU A 12 -4.88 10.38 -3.13
CA LEU A 12 -6.06 10.06 -3.97
C LEU A 12 -6.62 8.66 -3.67
N LEU A 13 -5.77 7.72 -3.25
CA LEU A 13 -6.20 6.41 -2.74
C LEU A 13 -6.62 6.44 -1.26
N GLU A 14 -6.74 7.62 -0.67
CA GLU A 14 -7.04 7.87 0.73
C GLU A 14 -6.16 7.06 1.70
N VAL A 15 -4.85 7.12 1.46
CA VAL A 15 -3.81 6.56 2.33
C VAL A 15 -2.95 7.73 2.80
N TRP A 16 -2.85 7.89 4.10
CA TRP A 16 -2.17 9.03 4.71
C TRP A 16 -0.69 8.74 4.96
N TYR A 17 0.12 9.80 5.05
CA TYR A 17 1.55 9.70 5.27
C TYR A 17 1.94 10.15 6.68
N ASP A 18 2.49 9.22 7.46
CA ASP A 18 3.09 9.45 8.76
C ASP A 18 4.55 9.92 8.54
N ARG A 19 4.80 11.22 8.69
CA ARG A 19 6.09 11.87 8.42
C ARG A 19 7.17 11.41 9.39
N ASP A 20 6.82 11.20 10.65
CA ASP A 20 7.77 10.83 11.70
C ASP A 20 8.33 9.42 11.50
N HIS A 21 7.50 8.52 10.96
CA HIS A 21 7.86 7.12 10.75
C HIS A 21 8.09 6.75 9.28
N TYR A 22 8.01 7.71 8.37
CA TYR A 22 8.21 7.55 6.92
C TYR A 22 7.37 6.43 6.30
N ARG A 23 6.09 6.31 6.70
CA ARG A 23 5.20 5.23 6.27
C ARG A 23 3.83 5.76 5.86
N PHE A 24 3.20 5.00 4.98
CA PHE A 24 1.83 5.22 4.55
C PHE A 24 0.89 4.33 5.36
N PHE A 25 -0.29 4.82 5.72
CA PHE A 25 -1.27 4.05 6.48
C PHE A 25 -2.71 4.40 6.10
N PHE A 26 -3.62 3.45 6.30
CA PHE A 26 -5.04 3.70 6.09
C PHE A 26 -5.63 4.46 7.30
N PRO A 27 -6.21 5.66 7.12
CA PRO A 27 -6.90 6.38 8.20
C PRO A 27 -8.28 5.78 8.50
N VAL A 28 -8.82 6.08 9.69
CA VAL A 28 -10.24 5.84 10.00
C VAL A 28 -11.08 6.83 9.21
N ARG A 29 -12.05 6.34 8.43
CA ARG A 29 -13.01 7.20 7.70
C ARG A 29 -14.18 7.63 8.59
N GLN A 30 -14.70 6.71 9.38
CA GLN A 30 -15.85 6.94 10.23
C GLN A 30 -15.58 6.31 11.60
N LYS A 31 -15.81 7.09 12.66
CA LYS A 31 -15.58 6.65 14.03
C LYS A 31 -16.38 5.38 14.32
N ASP A 32 -15.72 4.40 14.95
CA ASP A 32 -16.28 3.08 15.29
C ASP A 32 -16.58 2.12 14.12
N TYR A 33 -16.27 2.49 12.88
CA TYR A 33 -16.36 1.59 11.72
C TYR A 33 -15.01 1.05 11.26
N GLU A 34 -14.98 -0.25 10.95
CA GLU A 34 -13.82 -0.89 10.34
C GLU A 34 -13.75 -0.55 8.84
N ARG A 35 -12.56 -0.19 8.33
CA ARG A 35 -12.35 -0.02 6.89
C ARG A 35 -11.95 -1.35 6.27
N ILE A 36 -12.68 -1.77 5.23
CA ILE A 36 -12.43 -3.00 4.48
C ILE A 36 -12.15 -2.64 3.02
N VAL A 37 -11.10 -3.24 2.47
CA VAL A 37 -10.71 -3.10 1.07
C VAL A 37 -10.87 -4.44 0.36
N LEU A 38 -11.37 -4.40 -0.87
CA LEU A 38 -11.38 -5.53 -1.79
C LEU A 38 -10.11 -5.52 -2.63
N TYR A 39 -9.46 -6.67 -2.77
CA TYR A 39 -8.26 -6.81 -3.61
C TYR A 39 -8.19 -8.20 -4.23
N ARG A 40 -7.39 -8.37 -5.27
CA ARG A 40 -7.08 -9.69 -5.84
C ARG A 40 -5.98 -10.34 -5.00
N SER A 41 -6.25 -11.50 -4.42
CA SER A 41 -5.22 -12.26 -3.70
C SER A 41 -4.21 -12.88 -4.67
N LEU A 42 -3.12 -13.45 -4.14
CA LEU A 42 -2.08 -14.14 -4.92
C LEU A 42 -2.63 -15.21 -5.89
N ASN A 43 -3.80 -15.80 -5.59
CA ASN A 43 -4.46 -16.81 -6.41
C ASN A 43 -5.64 -16.23 -7.22
N ARG A 44 -5.59 -14.94 -7.57
CA ARG A 44 -6.63 -14.17 -8.30
C ARG A 44 -8.02 -14.08 -7.66
N LYS A 45 -8.26 -14.71 -6.51
CA LYS A 45 -9.54 -14.60 -5.80
C LYS A 45 -9.73 -13.20 -5.22
N ARG A 46 -10.82 -12.51 -5.59
CA ARG A 46 -11.26 -11.28 -4.92
C ARG A 46 -11.52 -11.56 -3.45
N THR A 47 -10.80 -10.84 -2.58
CA THR A 47 -10.76 -11.08 -1.14
C THR A 47 -10.97 -9.78 -0.39
N ARG A 48 -11.69 -9.84 0.74
CA ARG A 48 -11.90 -8.73 1.66
C ARG A 48 -10.76 -8.69 2.68
N ARG A 49 -10.20 -7.51 2.91
CA ARG A 49 -9.16 -7.28 3.90
C ARG A 49 -9.53 -6.11 4.80
N LYS A 50 -9.53 -6.32 6.12
CA LYS A 50 -9.62 -5.22 7.07
C LYS A 50 -8.30 -4.44 7.03
N VAL A 51 -8.39 -3.16 6.67
CA VAL A 51 -7.24 -2.26 6.61
C VAL A 51 -7.18 -1.35 7.83
N VAL A 52 -8.33 -1.09 8.45
CA VAL A 52 -8.45 -0.39 9.74
C VAL A 52 -9.46 -1.10 10.61
N TRP A 53 -9.10 -1.46 11.84
CA TRP A 53 -10.03 -2.14 12.76
C TRP A 53 -9.67 -1.99 14.23
N ARG A 54 -10.71 -2.09 15.08
CA ARG A 54 -10.57 -2.14 16.54
C ARG A 54 -10.65 -3.60 17.01
N PRO A 55 -9.57 -4.18 17.55
CA PRO A 55 -9.58 -5.58 17.97
C PRO A 55 -10.51 -5.77 19.17
N LYS A 56 -11.26 -6.88 19.18
CA LYS A 56 -12.18 -7.24 20.27
C LYS A 56 -11.54 -8.20 21.27
N ARG A 57 -11.92 -8.13 22.53
CA ARG A 57 -11.57 -9.12 23.57
C ARG A 57 -12.32 -10.42 23.26
N ARG A 58 -11.62 -11.56 23.26
CA ARG A 58 -12.24 -12.86 22.97
C ARG A 58 -13.25 -13.28 24.04
N SER A 59 -13.01 -12.90 25.30
CA SER A 59 -13.87 -13.25 26.43
C SER A 59 -15.14 -12.42 26.51
N THR A 60 -15.05 -11.10 26.34
CA THR A 60 -16.17 -10.16 26.53
C THR A 60 -16.79 -9.65 25.24
N GLY A 61 -16.14 -9.84 24.08
CA GLY A 61 -16.55 -9.24 22.81
C GLY A 61 -16.32 -7.72 22.71
N GLU A 62 -15.93 -7.07 23.81
CA GLU A 62 -15.72 -5.63 23.89
C GLU A 62 -14.51 -5.18 23.06
N ALA A 63 -14.65 -4.00 22.46
CA ALA A 63 -13.60 -3.39 21.66
C ALA A 63 -12.46 -2.86 22.56
N LYS A 64 -11.21 -3.16 22.20
CA LYS A 64 -10.03 -2.69 22.96
C LYS A 64 -9.73 -1.22 22.65
N ASN A 65 -9.09 -0.50 23.57
CA ASN A 65 -8.81 0.95 23.43
C ASN A 65 -7.61 1.27 22.52
N PHE A 66 -7.58 0.67 21.34
CA PHE A 66 -6.62 1.00 20.29
C PHE A 66 -7.10 0.46 18.94
N TRP A 67 -6.64 1.07 17.86
CA TRP A 67 -6.94 0.72 16.49
C TRP A 67 -5.72 0.20 15.77
N TRP A 68 -5.91 -0.82 14.93
CA TRP A 68 -4.90 -1.26 13.99
C TRP A 68 -5.14 -0.61 12.64
N HIS A 69 -4.06 -0.11 12.05
CA HIS A 69 -4.01 0.40 10.70
C HIS A 69 -2.95 -0.39 9.95
N ILE A 70 -3.31 -0.93 8.79
CA ILE A 70 -2.30 -1.45 7.87
C ILE A 70 -1.49 -0.28 7.37
N ALA A 71 -0.17 -0.47 7.34
CA ALA A 71 0.77 0.52 6.87
C ALA A 71 1.81 -0.12 5.95
N ALA A 72 2.54 0.70 5.22
CA ALA A 72 3.75 0.30 4.52
C ALA A 72 4.74 1.46 4.40
N GLY A 73 6.02 1.13 4.54
CA GLY A 73 7.08 1.95 3.95
C GLY A 73 7.10 1.71 2.45
N LEU A 74 6.90 2.75 1.66
CA LEU A 74 6.94 2.72 0.21
C LEU A 74 8.03 3.69 -0.25
N ARG A 75 9.01 3.20 -1.00
CA ARG A 75 10.16 4.01 -1.43
C ARG A 75 10.69 3.57 -2.78
N PHE A 76 11.02 4.54 -3.61
CA PHE A 76 11.76 4.27 -4.85
C PHE A 76 13.24 4.04 -4.60
N HIS A 77 13.78 3.03 -5.26
CA HIS A 77 15.19 2.70 -5.27
C HIS A 77 15.66 2.62 -6.72
N GLN A 78 16.79 3.25 -7.02
CA GLN A 78 17.48 3.06 -8.27
C GLN A 78 18.39 1.83 -8.14
N MET A 79 18.14 0.81 -8.94
CA MET A 79 18.90 -0.45 -8.90
C MET A 79 20.04 -0.46 -9.92
N ALA A 80 19.86 0.23 -11.06
CA ALA A 80 20.88 0.46 -12.07
C ALA A 80 20.60 1.78 -12.82
N ASN A 81 21.38 2.07 -13.87
CA ASN A 81 21.13 3.24 -14.70
C ASN A 81 19.74 3.14 -15.36
N LEU A 82 18.89 4.13 -15.14
CA LEU A 82 17.49 4.17 -15.61
C LEU A 82 16.57 3.05 -15.08
N GLU A 83 17.04 2.18 -14.18
CA GLU A 83 16.24 1.09 -13.61
C GLU A 83 15.79 1.43 -12.19
N TRP A 84 14.49 1.66 -12.03
CA TRP A 84 13.89 2.02 -10.75
C TRP A 84 12.92 0.95 -10.27
N CYS A 85 12.86 0.77 -8.97
CA CYS A 85 11.98 -0.19 -8.32
C CYS A 85 11.30 0.46 -7.12
N LEU A 86 10.02 0.15 -6.92
CA LEU A 86 9.30 0.54 -5.71
C LEU A 86 9.43 -0.57 -4.67
N SER A 87 10.10 -0.27 -3.56
CA SER A 87 10.12 -1.18 -2.42
C SER A 87 8.82 -1.06 -1.63
N ILE A 88 8.29 -2.22 -1.23
CA ILE A 88 7.12 -2.33 -0.36
C ILE A 88 7.56 -3.01 0.92
N ARG A 89 7.48 -2.28 2.04
CA ARG A 89 7.76 -2.81 3.38
C ARG A 89 6.48 -2.75 4.20
N PRO A 90 5.72 -3.85 4.31
CA PRO A 90 4.53 -3.90 5.14
C PRO A 90 4.84 -3.59 6.61
N GLU A 91 4.05 -2.67 7.16
CA GLU A 91 4.16 -2.19 8.52
C GLU A 91 2.77 -2.10 9.18
N ARG A 92 2.74 -1.55 10.39
CA ARG A 92 1.51 -1.31 11.14
C ARG A 92 1.60 0.05 11.80
N HIS A 93 0.54 0.82 11.68
CA HIS A 93 0.31 2.03 12.45
C HIS A 93 -0.78 1.71 13.49
N ILE A 94 -0.62 2.19 14.72
CA ILE A 94 -1.53 1.88 15.83
C ILE A 94 -1.88 3.18 16.51
N THR A 95 -3.17 3.45 16.68
CA THR A 95 -3.68 4.65 17.35
C THR A 95 -4.53 4.29 18.55
N THR A 96 -4.76 5.24 19.47
CA THR A 96 -5.64 5.06 20.63
C THR A 96 -7.11 5.21 20.25
N ASP A 97 -7.43 6.21 19.43
CA ASP A 97 -8.77 6.70 19.11
C ASP A 97 -9.09 6.66 17.61
N GLY A 98 -8.15 6.20 16.78
CA GLY A 98 -8.27 6.20 15.32
C GLY A 98 -7.40 7.25 14.63
N VAL A 99 -6.86 8.20 15.39
CA VAL A 99 -6.09 9.35 14.87
C VAL A 99 -4.74 9.45 15.57
N ASN A 100 -4.74 9.49 16.91
CA ASN A 100 -3.55 9.74 17.70
C ASN A 100 -2.68 8.48 17.86
N PRO A 101 -1.39 8.51 17.47
CA PRO A 101 -0.50 7.35 17.60
C PRO A 101 -0.41 6.85 19.04
N LEU A 102 -0.40 5.53 19.20
CA LEU A 102 -0.19 4.89 20.51
C LEU A 102 1.28 5.12 20.97
N PRO A 103 1.57 5.23 22.28
CA PRO A 103 2.94 5.33 22.76
C PRO A 103 3.84 4.19 22.28
N SER A 104 5.07 4.51 21.90
CA SER A 104 6.03 3.62 21.24
C SER A 104 6.27 2.31 21.99
N GLU A 105 6.36 2.36 23.33
CA GLU A 105 6.52 1.20 24.22
C GLU A 105 5.40 0.16 24.03
N GLN A 106 4.16 0.62 23.85
CA GLN A 106 3.02 -0.26 23.64
C GLN A 106 2.93 -0.78 22.20
N ILE A 107 3.40 -0.01 21.22
CA ILE A 107 3.42 -0.42 19.81
C ILE A 107 4.40 -1.57 19.63
N GLY A 108 5.64 -1.43 20.11
CA GLY A 108 6.72 -2.39 19.88
C GLY A 108 6.32 -3.81 20.26
N ARG A 109 5.84 -4.01 21.49
CA ARG A 109 5.40 -5.33 21.97
C ARG A 109 4.30 -5.96 21.11
N ARG A 110 3.34 -5.15 20.64
CA ARG A 110 2.20 -5.63 19.83
C ARG A 110 2.64 -6.02 18.42
N VAL A 111 3.42 -5.15 17.77
CA VAL A 111 3.91 -5.37 16.40
C VAL A 111 4.88 -6.54 16.38
N THR A 112 5.81 -6.64 17.35
CA THR A 112 6.75 -7.76 17.44
C THR A 112 6.01 -9.09 17.57
N ARG A 113 4.99 -9.17 18.44
CA ARG A 113 4.18 -10.39 18.58
C ARG A 113 3.45 -10.78 17.28
N LEU A 114 2.97 -9.78 16.53
CA LEU A 114 2.34 -10.02 15.23
C LEU A 114 3.38 -10.55 14.22
N LYS A 115 4.53 -9.87 14.11
CA LYS A 115 5.60 -10.22 13.17
C LYS A 115 6.22 -11.59 13.47
N ALA A 116 6.32 -11.98 14.74
CA ALA A 116 6.82 -13.30 15.14
C ALA A 116 5.98 -14.48 14.59
N ARG A 117 4.74 -14.24 14.16
CA ARG A 117 3.86 -15.25 13.55
C ARG A 117 3.73 -15.07 12.03
N MET A 118 4.44 -14.12 11.45
CA MET A 118 4.35 -13.76 10.04
C MET A 118 5.48 -14.43 9.27
N TYR A 119 5.22 -15.66 8.83
CA TYR A 119 6.12 -16.39 7.93
C TYR A 119 6.09 -15.80 6.51
N ASN A 120 6.97 -16.31 5.63
CA ASN A 120 7.20 -15.81 4.28
C ASN A 120 5.91 -15.66 3.45
N ASP A 121 4.98 -16.62 3.54
CA ASP A 121 3.73 -16.58 2.78
C ASP A 121 2.76 -15.50 3.27
N LEU A 122 2.70 -15.28 4.58
CA LEU A 122 1.90 -14.18 5.14
C LEU A 122 2.50 -12.83 4.77
N TYR A 123 3.83 -12.70 4.84
CA TYR A 123 4.51 -11.48 4.40
C TYR A 123 4.28 -11.21 2.90
N LEU A 124 4.40 -12.23 2.05
CA LEU A 124 4.12 -12.12 0.62
C LEU A 124 2.67 -11.70 0.35
N LYS A 125 1.69 -12.18 1.13
CA LYS A 125 0.29 -11.73 1.04
C LYS A 125 0.12 -10.25 1.39
N GLU A 126 0.93 -9.70 2.31
CA GLU A 126 0.95 -8.27 2.62
C GLU A 126 1.53 -7.46 1.47
N VAL A 127 2.66 -7.92 0.91
CA VAL A 127 3.30 -7.26 -0.25
C VAL A 127 2.37 -7.27 -1.45
N ASN A 128 1.75 -8.42 -1.76
CA ASN A 128 0.77 -8.52 -2.84
C ASN A 128 -0.46 -7.65 -2.59
N PHE A 129 -0.92 -7.53 -1.34
CA PHE A 129 -2.02 -6.62 -1.02
C PHE A 129 -1.66 -5.18 -1.40
N TRP A 130 -0.49 -4.69 -1.00
CA TRP A 130 -0.06 -3.33 -1.36
C TRP A 130 0.15 -3.17 -2.87
N LYS A 131 0.77 -4.14 -3.54
CA LYS A 131 0.92 -4.15 -5.01
C LYS A 131 -0.44 -4.00 -5.71
N GLU A 132 -1.42 -4.82 -5.33
CA GLU A 132 -2.76 -4.81 -5.93
C GLU A 132 -3.57 -3.57 -5.55
N TYR A 133 -3.39 -3.07 -4.34
CA TYR A 133 -4.05 -1.84 -3.89
C TYR A 133 -3.54 -0.63 -4.67
N LEU A 134 -2.21 -0.51 -4.80
CA LEU A 134 -1.56 0.53 -5.57
C LEU A 134 -1.91 0.43 -7.06
N ALA A 135 -1.95 -0.77 -7.63
CA ALA A 135 -2.27 -0.93 -9.04
C ALA A 135 -3.77 -0.82 -9.34
N GLN A 136 -4.64 -0.85 -8.33
CA GLN A 136 -6.10 -0.91 -8.50
C GLN A 136 -6.58 -2.01 -9.46
N GLY A 137 -5.82 -3.11 -9.57
CA GLY A 137 -6.08 -4.20 -10.50
C GLY A 137 -5.67 -3.94 -11.96
N LYS A 138 -4.94 -2.86 -12.25
CA LYS A 138 -4.33 -2.53 -13.55
C LYS A 138 -2.96 -3.21 -13.72
N PRO A 139 -2.43 -3.36 -14.95
CA PRO A 139 -1.10 -3.94 -15.19
C PRO A 139 0.06 -3.04 -14.75
N ARG A 140 -0.20 -1.74 -14.53
CA ARG A 140 0.80 -0.72 -14.22
C ARG A 140 0.25 0.33 -13.25
N ILE A 141 1.15 1.00 -12.54
CA ILE A 141 0.88 2.19 -11.73
C ILE A 141 1.50 3.35 -12.50
N ILE A 142 0.69 4.36 -12.83
CA ILE A 142 1.14 5.58 -13.49
C ILE A 142 1.18 6.67 -12.43
N LEU A 143 2.34 7.26 -12.23
CA LEU A 143 2.54 8.42 -11.38
C LEU A 143 2.79 9.62 -12.28
N ASP A 144 1.80 10.48 -12.38
CA ASP A 144 1.89 11.67 -13.20
C ASP A 144 2.60 12.83 -12.45
N PHE A 145 3.48 13.52 -13.17
CA PHE A 145 4.19 14.73 -12.75
C PHE A 145 3.90 15.92 -13.68
N GLY A 146 2.81 15.87 -14.45
CA GLY A 146 2.47 16.83 -15.49
C GLY A 146 3.28 16.51 -16.73
N ASN A 147 4.32 17.29 -17.01
CA ASN A 147 5.14 17.11 -18.23
C ASN A 147 5.99 15.82 -18.25
N GLN A 148 5.94 15.02 -17.19
CA GLN A 148 6.67 13.76 -17.08
C GLN A 148 5.79 12.76 -16.34
N SER A 149 5.97 11.47 -16.63
CA SER A 149 5.29 10.39 -15.93
C SER A 149 6.26 9.29 -15.53
N ALA A 150 6.04 8.67 -14.37
CA ALA A 150 6.72 7.44 -13.97
C ALA A 150 5.75 6.27 -14.09
N ILE A 151 6.09 5.32 -14.95
CA ILE A 151 5.30 4.12 -15.21
C ILE A 151 5.97 2.95 -14.50
N LEU A 152 5.24 2.32 -13.57
CA LEU A 152 5.70 1.15 -12.84
C LEU A 152 4.89 -0.07 -13.28
N ALA A 153 5.56 -1.14 -13.68
CA ALA A 153 4.89 -2.43 -13.86
C ALA A 153 4.35 -2.93 -12.51
N ALA A 154 3.09 -3.37 -12.45
CA ALA A 154 2.47 -3.97 -11.27
C ALA A 154 2.89 -5.44 -11.08
N LYS A 155 4.20 -5.69 -11.15
CA LYS A 155 4.83 -7.01 -11.13
C LYS A 155 5.91 -7.05 -10.06
N LEU A 156 5.91 -8.09 -9.23
CA LEU A 156 7.01 -8.29 -8.28
C LEU A 156 8.28 -8.71 -9.02
N ILE A 157 9.43 -8.19 -8.61
CA ILE A 157 10.71 -8.56 -9.20
C ILE A 157 11.06 -9.99 -8.76
N THR A 158 11.50 -10.80 -9.73
CA THR A 158 12.02 -12.15 -9.46
C THR A 158 13.53 -12.12 -9.56
N VAL A 159 14.22 -12.52 -8.50
CA VAL A 159 15.68 -12.62 -8.47
C VAL A 159 16.08 -14.04 -8.11
N SER A 160 17.08 -14.58 -8.80
CA SER A 160 17.70 -15.85 -8.42
C SER A 160 18.68 -15.59 -7.27
N ILE A 161 18.32 -16.05 -6.07
CA ILE A 161 19.18 -15.93 -4.88
C ILE A 161 19.61 -17.34 -4.49
N LYS A 162 20.93 -17.55 -4.33
CA LYS A 162 21.46 -18.76 -3.69
C LYS A 162 21.38 -18.58 -2.18
N TRP A 163 20.24 -18.95 -1.61
CA TRP A 163 20.05 -18.95 -0.17
C TRP A 163 20.04 -20.38 0.37
N PRO A 164 20.65 -20.68 1.53
CA PRO A 164 20.39 -21.92 2.25
C PRO A 164 18.94 -21.86 2.78
N GLY A 165 17.99 -22.20 1.91
CA GLY A 165 16.57 -22.20 2.23
C GLY A 165 16.26 -23.15 3.40
N ILE A 166 15.13 -22.91 4.06
CA ILE A 166 14.61 -23.87 5.05
C ILE A 166 14.13 -25.09 4.26
N PRO A 167 14.63 -26.30 4.54
CA PRO A 167 14.19 -27.51 3.87
C PRO A 167 12.65 -27.66 3.94
N ASN A 168 12.03 -28.00 2.81
CA ASN A 168 10.57 -28.19 2.66
C ASN A 168 9.67 -26.94 2.79
N ASP A 169 10.21 -25.71 2.89
CA ASP A 169 9.41 -24.48 2.82
C ASP A 169 9.11 -24.06 1.36
N ASN A 170 8.48 -24.97 0.60
CA ASN A 170 8.13 -24.76 -0.80
C ASN A 170 6.63 -24.47 -0.92
N LYS A 171 6.25 -23.19 -0.98
CA LYS A 171 4.88 -22.78 -1.32
C LYS A 171 4.85 -22.20 -2.73
N PRO A 172 4.17 -22.85 -3.70
CA PRO A 172 4.01 -22.27 -5.02
C PRO A 172 3.15 -21.02 -4.93
N PHE A 173 3.56 -19.96 -5.61
CA PHE A 173 2.72 -18.79 -5.85
C PHE A 173 2.92 -18.32 -7.29
N ARG A 174 1.90 -17.68 -7.84
CA ARG A 174 1.94 -17.11 -9.18
C ARG A 174 2.01 -15.59 -9.07
N ASN A 175 3.09 -15.00 -9.56
CA ASN A 175 3.24 -13.55 -9.65
C ASN A 175 2.51 -13.03 -10.90
N ASP A 176 1.18 -13.11 -10.84
CA ASP A 176 0.32 -12.68 -11.94
C ASP A 176 0.29 -11.16 -12.07
N VAL A 177 0.25 -10.72 -13.32
CA VAL A 177 -0.01 -9.35 -13.72
C VAL A 177 -1.40 -9.33 -14.35
N SER A 178 -2.15 -8.25 -14.14
CA SER A 178 -3.41 -8.04 -14.85
C SER A 178 -3.18 -7.98 -16.36
N GLU A 179 -4.18 -8.42 -17.12
CA GLU A 179 -4.15 -8.31 -18.57
C GLU A 179 -4.33 -6.85 -18.99
N GLU A 180 -3.76 -6.52 -20.14
CA GLU A 180 -3.87 -5.21 -20.76
C GLU A 180 -5.16 -5.16 -21.60
N ASP A 181 -5.82 -4.01 -21.58
CA ASP A 181 -7.05 -3.72 -22.29
C ASP A 181 -6.99 -2.35 -22.97
N LEU A 182 -8.01 -2.00 -23.75
CA LEU A 182 -8.03 -0.75 -24.51
C LEU A 182 -7.90 0.50 -23.61
N PHE A 183 -8.47 0.47 -22.39
CA PHE A 183 -8.42 1.59 -21.46
C PHE A 183 -7.01 1.74 -20.85
N THR A 184 -6.41 0.64 -20.40
CA THR A 184 -5.06 0.65 -19.82
C THR A 184 -3.96 0.92 -20.85
N SER A 185 -4.21 0.63 -22.13
CA SER A 185 -3.35 1.07 -23.24
C SER A 185 -3.53 2.55 -23.56
N ALA A 186 -4.75 3.08 -23.54
CA ALA A 186 -4.99 4.51 -23.73
C ALA A 186 -4.34 5.35 -22.62
N GLU A 187 -4.52 4.97 -21.35
CA GLU A 187 -3.87 5.63 -20.20
C GLU A 187 -2.33 5.63 -20.32
N LEU A 188 -1.75 4.57 -20.91
CA LEU A 188 -0.31 4.52 -21.15
C LEU A 188 0.12 5.47 -22.27
N ALA A 189 -0.64 5.55 -23.35
CA ALA A 189 -0.35 6.46 -24.46
C ALA A 189 -0.38 7.91 -23.99
N GLU A 190 -1.42 8.30 -23.24
CA GLU A 190 -1.57 9.63 -22.63
C GLU A 190 -0.39 9.97 -21.71
N ALA A 191 -0.03 9.06 -20.81
CA ALA A 191 1.13 9.24 -19.92
C ALA A 191 2.48 9.33 -20.66
N MET A 192 2.58 8.76 -21.87
CA MET A 192 3.78 8.84 -22.71
C MET A 192 3.83 10.11 -23.56
N GLU A 193 2.67 10.62 -23.99
CA GLU A 193 2.56 11.86 -24.76
C GLU A 193 2.83 13.10 -23.91
N GLY A 194 2.48 13.02 -22.61
CA GLY A 194 2.82 14.04 -21.62
C GLY A 194 1.97 15.30 -21.79
N GLU A 195 0.75 15.27 -21.27
CA GLU A 195 -0.06 16.49 -21.14
C GLU A 195 0.39 17.31 -19.92
N ALA A 196 0.53 18.62 -20.09
CA ALA A 196 0.81 19.51 -18.99
C ALA A 196 -0.43 19.61 -18.10
N ILE A 197 -0.41 18.92 -16.96
CA ILE A 197 -1.40 19.13 -15.90
C ILE A 197 -1.22 20.55 -15.38
N ASP A 198 -2.27 21.38 -15.50
CA ASP A 198 -2.36 22.66 -14.79
C ASP A 198 -2.56 22.37 -13.31
N TRP A 199 -1.49 22.59 -12.52
CA TRP A 199 -1.50 22.29 -11.10
C TRP A 199 -2.27 23.31 -10.28
N ASP A 200 -2.48 24.51 -10.81
CA ASP A 200 -3.19 25.59 -10.13
C ASP A 200 -4.71 25.32 -10.12
N GLU A 201 -5.24 24.66 -11.16
CA GLU A 201 -6.67 24.33 -11.29
C GLU A 201 -7.12 23.20 -10.32
N LEU A 202 -6.20 22.34 -9.87
CA LEU A 202 -6.49 21.21 -8.98
C LEU A 202 -6.28 21.49 -7.48
N GLU A 203 -5.61 22.58 -7.11
CA GLU A 203 -5.51 23.01 -5.71
C GLU A 203 -6.78 23.75 -5.26
N GLU A 204 -7.51 24.39 -6.18
CA GLU A 204 -8.80 25.05 -5.88
C GLU A 204 -9.90 24.04 -5.53
N GLU A 205 -9.99 22.87 -6.19
CA GLU A 205 -11.00 21.84 -5.88
C GLU A 205 -10.84 21.18 -4.49
N VAL A 206 -9.64 21.22 -3.89
CA VAL A 206 -9.40 20.59 -2.57
C VAL A 206 -9.76 21.53 -1.41
N ILE A 207 -9.87 22.83 -1.67
CA ILE A 207 -10.14 23.84 -0.65
C ILE A 207 -11.65 24.10 -0.49
N GLU A 208 -12.47 23.83 -1.51
CA GLU A 208 -13.92 24.12 -1.47
C GLU A 208 -14.76 23.13 -0.62
N ASP A 209 -14.19 22.02 -0.15
CA ASP A 209 -14.90 21.01 0.67
C ASP A 209 -14.68 21.13 2.21
N GLU A 210 -14.04 22.21 2.69
CA GLU A 210 -13.84 22.50 4.14
C GLU A 210 -14.60 23.75 4.66
N GLU A 211 -15.87 23.95 4.28
CA GLU A 211 -16.81 24.85 5.01
C GLU A 211 -17.94 24.11 5.74
#